data_AF-A0A0X4ESY0-F1
#
_entry.id   AF-A0A0X4ESY0-F1
#
_cell.length_a   1.000
_cell.length_b   1.000
_cell.length_c   1.000
_cell.angle_alpha   90.00
_cell.angle_beta   90.00
_cell.angle_gamma   90.00
#
_symmetry.space_group_name_H-M   'P 1'
#
loop_
_entity.id
_entity.type
_entity.pdbx_description
1 polymer ?
#
loop_
_entity_poly.entity_id
_entity_poly.type
_entity_poly.pdbx_seq_one_letter_code
_entity_poly.pdbx_strand_id
1 'polypeptide(L)' 'MMNYQMTLNELVTTTEQARANYRRHGNETSRMFYEFWYVLLGTEAFDQQTLTLRCPLALEEMYRLAIDAP' A
#
# COMPACT_ATOMS: atom_id res chain seq x y z
N MET A 1 -14.18 14.63 -8.36
CA MET A 1 -13.80 13.20 -8.40
C MET A 1 -12.62 13.06 -9.31
N MET A 2 -11.42 12.83 -8.76
CA MET A 2 -10.24 12.60 -9.58
C MET A 2 -10.23 11.12 -9.94
N ASN A 3 -10.69 10.79 -11.15
CA ASN A 3 -10.82 9.42 -11.65
C ASN A 3 -9.46 8.94 -12.19
N TYR A 4 -8.41 9.00 -11.36
CA TYR A 4 -7.14 8.38 -11.67
C TYR A 4 -7.21 6.94 -11.17
N GLN A 5 -7.58 6.02 -12.06
CA GLN A 5 -7.40 4.60 -11.82
C GLN A 5 -5.89 4.34 -11.85
N MET A 6 -5.24 4.45 -10.69
CA MET A 6 -3.85 4.02 -10.54
C MET A 6 -3.78 2.53 -10.86
N THR A 7 -2.81 2.16 -11.66
CA THR A 7 -2.48 0.75 -11.89
C THR A 7 -1.91 0.13 -10.61
N LEU A 8 -1.99 -1.19 -10.48
CA LEU A 8 -1.37 -1.91 -9.36
C LEU A 8 0.13 -1.57 -9.25
N ASN A 9 0.83 -1.44 -10.37
CA ASN A 9 2.25 -1.11 -10.38
C ASN A 9 2.55 0.28 -9.81
N GLU A 10 1.74 1.29 -10.15
CA GLU A 10 1.88 2.65 -9.60
C GLU A 10 1.57 2.68 -8.10
N LEU A 11 0.55 1.92 -7.67
CA LEU A 11 0.20 1.80 -6.26
C LEU A 11 1.32 1.14 -5.45
N VAL A 12 1.90 0.05 -5.96
CA VAL A 12 3.06 -0.63 -5.36
C VAL A 12 4.26 0.31 -5.27
N THR A 13 4.60 0.98 -6.38
CA THR A 13 5.73 1.92 -6.43
C THR A 13 5.56 3.06 -5.42
N THR A 14 4.35 3.62 -5.32
CA THR A 14 4.06 4.73 -4.39
C THR A 14 4.12 4.27 -2.94
N THR A 15 3.60 3.08 -2.64
CA THR A 15 3.67 2.46 -1.30
C THR A 15 5.11 2.20 -0.90
N GLU A 16 5.95 1.72 -1.82
CA GLU A 16 7.38 1.50 -1.59
C GLU A 16 8.14 2.78 -1.28
N GLN A 17 7.88 3.86 -2.04
CA GLN A 17 8.48 5.18 -1.78
C GLN A 17 8.05 5.73 -0.42
N ALA A 18 6.77 5.59 -0.06
CA ALA A 18 6.26 6.03 1.24
C ALA A 18 6.87 5.23 2.39
N ARG A 19 7.00 3.90 2.24
CA ARG A 19 7.68 3.03 3.21
C ARG A 19 9.14 3.44 3.41
N ALA A 20 9.88 3.66 2.32
CA ALA A 20 11.26 4.10 2.38
C ALA A 20 11.40 5.46 3.06
N ASN A 21 10.48 6.39 2.78
CA ASN A 21 10.43 7.69 3.44
C ASN A 21 10.17 7.56 4.95
N TYR A 22 9.20 6.73 5.34
CA TYR A 22 8.89 6.50 6.76
C TYR A 22 10.06 5.83 7.49
N ARG A 23 10.67 4.80 6.91
CA ARG A 23 11.88 4.16 7.47
C ARG A 23 13.03 5.14 7.68
N ARG A 24 13.17 6.12 6.78
CA ARG A 24 14.25 7.13 6.85
C ARG A 24 14.01 8.19 7.92
N HIS A 25 12.77 8.67 8.08
CA HIS A 25 12.48 9.84 8.92
C HIS A 25 11.77 9.49 10.23
N GLY A 26 10.99 8.41 10.29
CA GLY A 26 10.31 7.93 11.49
C GLY A 26 9.26 8.89 12.07
N ASN A 27 8.81 9.90 11.33
CA ASN A 27 7.89 10.91 11.83
C ASN A 27 6.42 10.59 11.49
N GLU A 28 5.49 11.19 12.22
CA GLU A 28 4.05 10.95 12.10
C GLU A 28 3.52 11.21 10.68
N THR A 29 4.00 12.25 10.01
CA THR A 29 3.58 12.57 8.64
C THR A 29 3.99 11.47 7.66
N SER A 30 5.25 11.02 7.72
CA SER A 30 5.75 9.94 6.87
C SER A 30 5.05 8.60 7.15
N ARG A 31 4.72 8.33 8.42
CA ARG A 31 3.91 7.19 8.83
C ARG A 31 2.51 7.26 8.20
N MET A 32 1.83 8.41 8.31
CA MET A 32 0.49 8.59 7.77
C MET A 32 0.45 8.36 6.26
N PHE A 33 1.46 8.84 5.52
CA PHE A 33 1.55 8.58 4.08
C PHE A 33 1.77 7.10 3.77
N TYR A 34 2.67 6.43 4.50
CA TYR A 34 2.87 4.99 4.34
C TYR A 34 1.58 4.20 4.61
N GLU A 35 0.91 4.46 5.74
CA GLU A 35 -0.33 3.77 6.11
C GLU A 35 -1.44 4.02 5.09
N PHE A 36 -1.57 5.25 4.57
CA PHE A 36 -2.55 5.58 3.53
C PHE A 36 -2.35 4.73 2.27
N TRP A 37 -1.13 4.68 1.73
CA TRP A 37 -0.85 3.90 0.52
C TRP A 37 -0.94 2.39 0.76
N TYR A 38 -0.50 1.93 1.92
CA TYR A 38 -0.58 0.52 2.31
C TYR A 38 -2.03 0.04 2.46
N VAL A 39 -2.92 0.87 3.01
CA VAL A 39 -4.36 0.58 3.07
C VAL A 39 -4.97 0.53 1.67
N LEU A 40 -4.62 1.47 0.78
CA LEU A 40 -5.09 1.43 -0.61
C LEU A 40 -4.65 0.14 -1.32
N LEU A 41 -3.42 -0.33 -1.10
CA LEU A 41 -2.96 -1.62 -1.61
C LEU A 41 -3.79 -2.79 -1.04
N GLY A 42 -4.19 -2.71 0.23
CA GLY A 42 -5.15 -3.64 0.84
C GLY A 42 -6.54 -3.62 0.20
N THR A 43 -7.03 -2.45 -0.23
CA THR A 43 -8.31 -2.34 -0.95
C THR A 43 -8.25 -2.94 -2.36
N GLU A 44 -7.06 -3.01 -2.96
CA GLU A 44 -6.84 -3.71 -4.23
C GLU A 44 -6.73 -5.23 -4.03
N ALA A 45 -6.09 -5.66 -2.94
CA ALA A 45 -5.95 -7.07 -2.59
C ALA A 45 -7.28 -7.72 -2.21
N PHE A 46 -8.12 -7.05 -1.41
CA PHE A 46 -9.32 -7.63 -0.83
C PHE A 46 -10.59 -6.89 -1.24
N ASP A 47 -11.64 -7.66 -1.54
CA ASP A 47 -12.99 -7.11 -1.53
C ASP A 47 -13.37 -6.66 -0.11
N GLN A 48 -13.66 -5.38 0.06
CA GLN A 48 -13.83 -4.78 1.39
C GLN A 48 -15.12 -5.20 2.11
N GLN A 49 -16.10 -5.75 1.39
CA GLN A 49 -17.38 -6.16 1.97
C GLN A 49 -17.32 -7.61 2.45
N THR A 50 -16.71 -8.47 1.64
CA THR A 50 -16.66 -9.92 1.88
C THR A 50 -15.34 -10.37 2.50
N LEU A 51 -14.33 -9.49 2.52
CA LEU A 51 -12.94 -9.80 2.91
C LEU A 51 -12.35 -10.97 2.12
N THR A 52 -12.85 -11.18 0.90
CA THR A 52 -12.34 -12.20 -0.02
C THR A 52 -11.16 -11.66 -0.81
N LEU A 53 -10.19 -12.53 -1.07
CA LEU A 53 -9.02 -12.19 -1.88
C LEU A 53 -9.46 -11.96 -3.33
N ARG A 54 -9.25 -10.74 -3.83
CA ARG A 54 -9.56 -10.33 -5.21
C ARG A 54 -8.31 -10.31 -6.08
N CYS A 55 -7.19 -9.82 -5.55
CA CYS A 55 -5.94 -9.70 -6.29
C CYS A 55 -4.78 -10.32 -5.48
N PRO A 56 -4.40 -11.58 -5.78
CA PRO A 56 -3.29 -12.25 -5.10
C PRO A 56 -1.95 -11.51 -5.20
N LEU A 57 -1.67 -10.91 -6.37
CA LEU A 57 -0.44 -10.13 -6.57
C LEU A 57 -0.37 -8.92 -5.65
N ALA A 58 -1.49 -8.21 -5.42
CA ALA A 58 -1.51 -7.10 -4.48
C ALA A 58 -1.25 -7.58 -3.04
N LEU A 59 -1.74 -8.77 -2.66
CA LEU A 59 -1.44 -9.36 -1.35
C LEU A 59 0.04 -9.73 -1.19
N GLU A 60 0.66 -10.31 -2.21
CA GLU A 60 2.10 -10.59 -2.21
C GLU A 60 2.92 -9.30 -1.99
N GLU A 61 2.54 -8.23 -2.69
CA GLU A 61 3.17 -6.93 -2.53
C GLU A 61 2.92 -6.30 -1.15
N MET A 62 1.74 -6.51 -0.54
CA MET A 62 1.52 -6.11 0.86
C MET A 62 2.50 -6.81 1.81
N TYR A 63 2.70 -8.12 1.65
CA TYR A 63 3.68 -8.84 2.48
C TYR A 63 5.10 -8.30 2.27
N ARG A 64 5.50 -8.03 1.02
CA ARG A 64 6.80 -7.45 0.70
C ARG A 64 6.97 -6.05 1.29
N LEU A 65 5.90 -5.26 1.28
CA LEU A 65 5.90 -3.85 1.66
C LEU A 65 5.49 -3.59 3.10
N ALA A 66 5.24 -4.64 3.90
CA ALA A 66 5.00 -4.48 5.32
C ALA A 66 6.15 -3.70 5.99
N ILE A 67 5.81 -2.90 7.01
CA ILE A 67 6.75 -1.96 7.61
C ILE A 67 7.98 -2.68 8.21
N ASP A 68 7.78 -3.89 8.74
CA ASP A 68 8.79 -4.73 9.36
C ASP A 68 9.37 -5.82 8.43
N ALA A 69 8.90 -5.91 7.19
CA ALA A 69 9.53 -6.79 6.19
C ALA A 69 10.99 -6.34 5.95
N PRO A 70 11.90 -7.16 5.42
CA PRO A 70 13.26 -6.70 5.11
C PRO A 70 13.30 -5.39 4.27
#